data_AF-A0A973ZIF0-F1
#
_entry.id   AF-A0A973ZIF0-F1
#
_cell.length_a   1.000
_cell.length_b   1.000
_cell.length_c   1.000
_cell.angle_alpha   90.00
_cell.angle_beta   90.00
_cell.angle_gamma   90.00
#
_symmetry.space_group_name_H-M   'P 1'
#
loop_
_entity.id
_entity.type
_entity.pdbx_description
1 polymer ?
#
loop_
_entity_poly.entity_id
_entity_poly.type
_entity_poly.pdbx_seq_one_letter_code
_entity_poly.pdbx_strand_id
1 'polypeptide(L)'
;ARPAGGRHAAAFPPANAVERQLFDAAEVDNTDLFLSTLLLAQVLIPVAPSARSVLRPSDPGFGWQTQQIDGQPYVVVYTSSERAGAQAAQCIRVRFIQLISAWPDETWSFAVNPGTAVGATLPGDQVVTLANWAGRMGLSSEETSEIRSSVPAVSPKAAPPTVMQKPISPSQIGFYLERGYDRVSGFVHRAHEVGQLKTPDQMRTALGLTWAGSPFEEEADEIFILRWSAYRPSLYRIPYGGQTEAAMKAMEGWVIERSPFRGNGFAPGESSTVIAEFKVDSARLPHGARLLRLGADGVEEIIAVLDADGPRWLRVGDYPRKAVTAGADSPAPSAAPEPEGTIEGELVGEED
;
A
#
# COMPACT_ATOMS: atom_id res chain seq x y z
N ALA A 1 14.66 -8.61 -15.91
CA ALA A 1 14.94 -9.96 -15.38
C ALA A 1 14.94 -10.93 -16.55
N ARG A 2 15.88 -11.88 -16.61
CA ARG A 2 15.88 -12.91 -17.65
C ARG A 2 15.38 -14.21 -17.00
N PRO A 3 14.24 -14.78 -17.41
CA PRO A 3 13.81 -16.07 -16.90
C PRO A 3 14.83 -17.13 -17.36
N ALA A 4 15.48 -17.78 -16.40
CA ALA A 4 16.32 -18.95 -16.67
C ALA A 4 15.37 -20.11 -16.97
N GLY A 5 15.29 -20.49 -18.25
CA GLY A 5 14.21 -21.30 -18.78
C GLY A 5 14.19 -22.78 -18.39
N GLY A 6 13.02 -23.39 -18.66
CA GLY A 6 12.96 -24.73 -19.23
C GLY A 6 12.28 -25.81 -18.39
N ARG A 7 10.98 -25.99 -18.62
CA ARG A 7 10.22 -27.25 -18.48
C ARG A 7 10.30 -27.97 -17.12
N HIS A 8 9.55 -27.46 -16.15
CA HIS A 8 8.78 -28.29 -15.21
C HIS A 8 7.50 -27.53 -14.80
N ALA A 9 6.60 -27.31 -15.76
CA ALA A 9 5.22 -26.86 -15.52
C ALA A 9 4.34 -27.94 -14.85
N ALA A 10 4.96 -28.98 -14.27
CA ALA A 10 4.26 -30.04 -13.55
C ALA A 10 4.06 -29.59 -12.10
N ALA A 11 2.94 -28.87 -11.89
CA ALA A 11 2.38 -28.44 -10.63
C ALA A 11 3.40 -27.84 -9.64
N PHE A 12 3.89 -26.62 -9.92
CA PHE A 12 4.48 -25.81 -8.87
C PHE A 12 3.37 -25.49 -7.85
N PRO A 13 3.41 -26.00 -6.60
CA PRO A 13 2.40 -25.68 -5.60
C PRO A 13 2.82 -24.40 -4.88
N PRO A 14 2.13 -23.25 -5.10
CA PRO A 14 2.51 -22.01 -4.45
C PRO A 14 2.30 -22.11 -2.94
N ALA A 15 3.33 -21.80 -2.15
CA ALA A 15 3.25 -21.88 -0.69
C ALA A 15 2.38 -20.77 -0.09
N ASN A 16 2.29 -19.62 -0.77
CA ASN A 16 1.51 -18.47 -0.34
C ASN A 16 0.98 -17.67 -1.55
N ALA A 17 0.22 -16.60 -1.27
CA ALA A 17 -0.38 -15.76 -2.31
C ALA A 17 0.68 -15.04 -3.17
N VAL A 18 1.81 -14.64 -2.58
CA VAL A 18 2.94 -14.04 -3.32
C VAL A 18 3.47 -15.02 -4.36
N GLU A 19 3.76 -16.26 -3.98
CA GLU A 19 4.20 -17.29 -4.93
C GLU A 19 3.17 -17.57 -6.02
N ARG A 20 1.86 -17.49 -5.70
CA ARG A 20 0.81 -17.68 -6.71
C ARG A 20 0.83 -16.54 -7.74
N GLN A 21 0.92 -15.29 -7.27
CA GLN A 21 1.00 -14.13 -8.15
C GLN A 21 2.30 -14.11 -8.98
N LEU A 22 3.44 -14.50 -8.39
CA LEU A 22 4.69 -14.65 -9.12
C LEU A 22 4.63 -15.77 -10.15
N PHE A 23 3.95 -16.88 -9.84
CA PHE A 23 3.75 -17.98 -10.78
C PHE A 23 2.85 -17.56 -11.93
N ASP A 24 1.72 -16.93 -11.65
CA ASP A 24 0.80 -16.41 -12.66
C ASP A 24 1.50 -15.39 -13.57
N ALA A 25 2.32 -14.49 -13.00
CA ALA A 25 3.11 -13.52 -13.76
C ALA A 25 4.21 -14.19 -14.62
N ALA A 26 4.86 -15.23 -14.11
CA ALA A 26 5.89 -15.98 -14.83
C ALA A 26 5.31 -16.81 -15.99
N GLU A 27 4.13 -17.43 -15.81
CA GLU A 27 3.45 -18.21 -16.85
C GLU A 27 3.09 -17.37 -18.09
N VAL A 28 2.85 -16.06 -17.91
CA VAL A 28 2.55 -15.12 -19.00
C VAL A 28 3.72 -14.19 -19.35
N ASP A 29 4.94 -14.48 -18.86
CA ASP A 29 6.16 -13.68 -19.07
C ASP A 29 6.02 -12.18 -18.72
N ASN A 30 5.15 -11.83 -17.76
CA ASN A 30 4.89 -10.45 -17.37
C ASN A 30 5.88 -9.98 -16.29
N THR A 31 7.00 -9.42 -16.74
CA THR A 31 8.07 -8.92 -15.87
C THR A 31 7.61 -7.78 -14.93
N ASP A 32 6.74 -6.89 -15.40
CA ASP A 32 6.26 -5.76 -14.58
C ASP A 32 5.36 -6.23 -13.44
N LEU A 33 4.46 -7.18 -13.72
CA LEU A 33 3.64 -7.81 -12.69
C LEU A 33 4.51 -8.60 -11.69
N PHE A 34 5.53 -9.29 -12.18
CA PHE A 34 6.46 -10.04 -11.33
C PHE A 34 7.24 -9.12 -10.38
N LEU A 35 7.83 -8.04 -10.92
CA LEU A 35 8.59 -7.07 -10.12
C LEU A 35 7.70 -6.28 -9.17
N SER A 36 6.52 -5.84 -9.60
CA SER A 36 5.56 -5.15 -8.72
C SER A 36 5.09 -6.05 -7.57
N THR A 37 4.86 -7.35 -7.84
CA THR A 37 4.56 -8.35 -6.81
C THR A 37 5.72 -8.47 -5.82
N LEU A 38 6.97 -8.57 -6.30
CA LEU A 38 8.14 -8.64 -5.42
C LEU A 38 8.34 -7.39 -4.58
N LEU A 39 8.19 -6.19 -5.16
CA LEU A 39 8.36 -4.90 -4.46
C LEU A 39 7.47 -4.77 -3.22
N LEU A 40 6.34 -5.46 -3.22
CA LEU A 40 5.36 -5.50 -2.13
C LEU A 40 5.54 -6.71 -1.20
N ALA A 41 6.30 -7.71 -1.62
CA ALA A 41 6.46 -8.95 -0.88
C ALA A 41 7.37 -8.80 0.34
N GLN A 42 7.12 -9.65 1.33
CA GLN A 42 8.15 -10.02 2.30
C GLN A 42 8.94 -11.21 1.77
N VAL A 43 10.23 -11.16 1.99
CA VAL A 43 11.18 -12.21 1.61
C VAL A 43 11.97 -12.66 2.83
N LEU A 44 12.37 -13.91 2.80
CA LEU A 44 13.28 -14.52 3.75
C LEU A 44 14.70 -14.38 3.20
N ILE A 45 15.55 -13.67 3.95
CA ILE A 45 16.98 -13.57 3.65
C ILE A 45 17.76 -14.42 4.66
N PRO A 46 18.62 -15.33 4.19
CA PRO A 46 19.52 -16.06 5.08
C PRO A 46 20.50 -15.13 5.79
N VAL A 47 20.69 -15.39 7.08
CA VAL A 47 21.69 -14.71 7.91
C VAL A 47 22.67 -15.72 8.48
N ALA A 48 23.87 -15.26 8.82
CA ALA A 48 24.83 -16.13 9.49
C ALA A 48 24.25 -16.64 10.82
N PRO A 49 24.54 -17.88 11.25
CA PRO A 49 24.08 -18.41 12.55
C PRO A 49 24.50 -17.56 13.76
N SER A 50 25.58 -16.79 13.61
CA SER A 50 26.10 -15.86 14.62
C SER A 50 25.42 -14.48 14.61
N ALA A 51 24.59 -14.17 13.60
CA ALA A 51 23.87 -12.92 13.52
C ALA A 51 22.74 -12.89 14.55
N ARG A 52 22.62 -11.79 15.30
CA ARG A 52 21.48 -11.60 16.21
C ARG A 52 20.24 -11.36 15.36
N SER A 53 19.15 -12.10 15.63
CA SER A 53 17.82 -12.03 14.95
C SER A 53 17.17 -10.63 14.90
N VAL A 54 17.79 -9.62 15.54
CA VAL A 54 17.31 -8.23 15.63
C VAL A 54 17.90 -7.33 14.54
N LEU A 55 18.94 -7.76 13.82
CA LEU A 55 19.62 -6.92 12.83
C LEU A 55 18.78 -6.78 11.54
N ARG A 56 18.70 -5.56 11.03
CA ARG A 56 18.04 -5.21 9.75
C ARG A 56 19.09 -5.06 8.65
N PRO A 57 18.72 -5.24 7.36
CA PRO A 57 19.63 -5.06 6.24
C PRO A 57 20.43 -3.75 6.24
N SER A 58 19.82 -2.66 6.74
CA SER A 58 20.44 -1.33 6.84
C SER A 58 21.37 -1.15 8.05
N ASP A 59 21.40 -2.10 8.99
CA ASP A 59 22.26 -1.99 10.17
C ASP A 59 23.71 -2.36 9.79
N PRO A 60 24.74 -1.57 10.20
CA PRO A 60 26.14 -1.77 9.78
C PRO A 60 26.75 -3.15 10.08
N GLY A 61 26.11 -3.96 10.94
CA GLY A 61 26.54 -5.30 11.33
C GLY A 61 25.73 -6.44 10.74
N PHE A 62 24.84 -6.19 9.75
CA PHE A 62 23.89 -7.19 9.24
C PHE A 62 24.56 -8.50 8.76
N GLY A 63 25.80 -8.41 8.24
CA GLY A 63 26.57 -9.59 7.85
C GLY A 63 25.97 -10.31 6.64
N TRP A 64 25.72 -9.56 5.55
CA TRP A 64 25.18 -10.07 4.30
C TRP A 64 25.85 -11.36 3.83
N GLN A 65 25.03 -12.32 3.38
CA GLN A 65 25.49 -13.62 2.88
C GLN A 65 25.27 -13.69 1.37
N THR A 66 26.26 -14.20 0.65
CA THR A 66 26.17 -14.46 -0.79
C THR A 66 26.35 -15.94 -1.08
N GLN A 67 25.60 -16.46 -2.05
CA GLN A 67 25.80 -17.79 -2.63
C GLN A 67 26.39 -17.65 -4.03
N GLN A 68 27.23 -18.60 -4.44
CA GLN A 68 27.76 -18.63 -5.80
C GLN A 68 26.77 -19.35 -6.71
N ILE A 69 26.26 -18.65 -7.73
CA ILE A 69 25.45 -19.23 -8.80
C ILE A 69 26.17 -18.93 -10.11
N ASP A 70 26.53 -19.97 -10.86
CA ASP A 70 27.32 -19.87 -12.10
C ASP A 70 28.60 -19.02 -11.96
N GLY A 71 29.25 -19.10 -10.79
CA GLY A 71 30.49 -18.38 -10.49
C GLY A 71 30.33 -16.88 -10.24
N GLN A 72 29.09 -16.40 -10.05
CA GLN A 72 28.79 -15.03 -9.66
C GLN A 72 28.19 -14.99 -8.24
N PRO A 73 28.51 -13.96 -7.43
CA PRO A 73 27.94 -13.79 -6.10
C PRO A 73 26.49 -13.32 -6.21
N TYR A 74 25.58 -14.07 -5.57
CA TYR A 74 24.17 -13.72 -5.44
C TYR A 74 23.77 -13.58 -3.98
N VAL A 75 23.06 -12.50 -3.65
CA VAL A 75 22.21 -12.48 -2.48
C VAL A 75 20.94 -13.26 -2.82
N VAL A 76 20.80 -14.44 -2.22
CA VAL A 76 19.66 -15.33 -2.43
C VAL A 76 18.59 -15.05 -1.38
N VAL A 77 17.34 -14.91 -1.82
CA VAL A 77 16.18 -14.79 -0.96
C VAL A 77 15.09 -15.77 -1.34
N TYR A 78 14.17 -15.99 -0.41
CA TYR A 78 13.06 -16.91 -0.56
C TYR A 78 11.73 -16.24 -0.26
N THR A 79 10.68 -16.60 -0.97
CA THR A 79 9.33 -16.06 -0.71
C THR A 79 8.56 -16.87 0.34
N SER A 80 9.08 -18.01 0.78
CA SER A 80 8.49 -18.85 1.82
C SER A 80 9.52 -19.77 2.48
N SER A 81 9.16 -20.30 3.65
CA SER A 81 9.96 -21.31 4.37
C SER A 81 10.15 -22.58 3.55
N GLU A 82 9.15 -22.94 2.74
CA GLU A 82 9.11 -24.10 1.86
C GLU A 82 10.16 -23.97 0.76
N ARG A 83 10.42 -22.75 0.26
CA ARG A 83 11.50 -22.48 -0.70
C ARG A 83 12.86 -22.42 -0.03
N ALA A 84 12.94 -21.90 1.20
CA ALA A 84 14.18 -21.84 1.98
C ALA A 84 14.61 -23.23 2.52
N GLY A 85 13.69 -24.18 2.66
CA GLY A 85 13.97 -25.52 3.17
C GLY A 85 14.63 -25.51 4.55
N ALA A 86 15.70 -26.29 4.72
CA ALA A 86 16.44 -26.35 5.99
C ALA A 86 17.03 -25.00 6.43
N GLN A 87 17.27 -24.08 5.47
CA GLN A 87 17.83 -22.76 5.75
C GLN A 87 16.79 -21.78 6.32
N ALA A 88 15.50 -22.12 6.27
CA ALA A 88 14.41 -21.28 6.80
C ALA A 88 14.63 -20.89 8.28
N ALA A 89 15.18 -21.81 9.08
CA ALA A 89 15.48 -21.56 10.50
C ALA A 89 16.58 -20.50 10.73
N GLN A 90 17.37 -20.20 9.70
CA GLN A 90 18.44 -19.20 9.70
C GLN A 90 18.11 -18.03 8.77
N CYS A 91 16.83 -17.84 8.45
CA CYS A 91 16.38 -16.68 7.69
C CYS A 91 15.73 -15.66 8.62
N ILE A 92 15.89 -14.39 8.29
CA ILE A 92 15.02 -13.34 8.79
C ILE A 92 14.04 -12.93 7.70
N ARG A 93 12.89 -12.41 8.10
CA ARG A 93 11.90 -11.88 7.18
C ARG A 93 12.02 -10.37 7.07
N VAL A 94 12.13 -9.88 5.83
CA VAL A 94 12.28 -8.46 5.52
C VAL A 94 11.36 -8.11 4.36
N ARG A 95 10.88 -6.86 4.30
CA ARG A 95 10.21 -6.41 3.07
C ARG A 95 11.25 -6.33 1.96
N PHE A 96 10.92 -6.81 0.76
CA PHE A 96 11.84 -6.76 -0.36
C PHE A 96 12.29 -5.32 -0.66
N ILE A 97 11.40 -4.35 -0.49
CA ILE A 97 11.75 -2.95 -0.67
C ILE A 97 12.82 -2.43 0.30
N GLN A 98 12.80 -2.91 1.55
CA GLN A 98 13.82 -2.56 2.53
C GLN A 98 15.15 -3.22 2.20
N LEU A 99 15.09 -4.46 1.70
CA LEU A 99 16.26 -5.22 1.26
C LEU A 99 17.00 -4.48 0.14
N ILE A 100 16.29 -4.13 -0.94
CA ILE A 100 16.93 -3.49 -2.10
C ILE A 100 17.38 -2.04 -1.80
N SER A 101 16.72 -1.36 -0.85
CA SER A 101 17.14 -0.03 -0.40
C SER A 101 18.44 -0.04 0.40
N ALA A 102 18.78 -1.19 1.00
CA ALA A 102 20.00 -1.38 1.79
C ALA A 102 21.06 -2.17 1.03
N TRP A 103 20.98 -2.25 -0.31
CA TRP A 103 21.81 -3.14 -1.11
C TRP A 103 23.31 -2.89 -0.83
N PRO A 104 24.08 -3.93 -0.45
CA PRO A 104 25.40 -3.73 0.15
C PRO A 104 26.50 -3.46 -0.89
N ASP A 105 26.36 -4.03 -2.08
CA ASP A 105 27.37 -4.04 -3.12
C ASP A 105 26.69 -4.19 -4.49
N GLU A 106 26.88 -3.22 -5.38
CA GLU A 106 26.31 -3.21 -6.73
C GLU A 106 26.87 -4.32 -7.64
N THR A 107 28.01 -4.93 -7.27
CA THR A 107 28.59 -6.07 -7.99
C THR A 107 27.90 -7.39 -7.65
N TRP A 108 27.14 -7.45 -6.55
CA TRP A 108 26.41 -8.65 -6.15
C TRP A 108 25.04 -8.67 -6.80
N SER A 109 24.72 -9.80 -7.41
CA SER A 109 23.42 -9.99 -8.04
C SER A 109 22.36 -10.44 -7.04
N PHE A 110 21.10 -10.23 -7.38
CA PHE A 110 19.95 -10.71 -6.63
C PHE A 110 19.39 -11.98 -7.24
N ALA A 111 19.01 -12.95 -6.42
CA ALA A 111 18.25 -14.13 -6.84
C ALA A 111 17.10 -14.39 -5.86
N VAL A 112 15.88 -14.54 -6.38
CA VAL A 112 14.72 -15.02 -5.63
C VAL A 112 14.41 -16.45 -6.03
N ASN A 113 14.14 -17.32 -5.06
CA ASN A 113 13.73 -18.72 -5.25
C ASN A 113 14.49 -19.45 -6.39
N PRO A 114 15.83 -19.44 -6.39
CA PRO A 114 16.62 -20.00 -7.49
C PRO A 114 16.26 -21.47 -7.76
N GLY A 115 16.16 -21.84 -9.04
CA GLY A 115 15.83 -23.20 -9.47
C GLY A 115 14.34 -23.58 -9.38
N THR A 116 13.44 -22.62 -9.12
CA THR A 116 11.98 -22.85 -9.07
C THR A 116 11.25 -22.15 -10.21
N ALA A 117 9.97 -22.47 -10.42
CA ALA A 117 9.12 -21.83 -11.44
C ALA A 117 8.87 -20.33 -11.18
N VAL A 118 9.04 -19.87 -9.95
CA VAL A 118 8.96 -18.46 -9.54
C VAL A 118 10.34 -17.87 -9.25
N GLY A 119 11.38 -18.48 -9.81
CA GLY A 119 12.76 -18.06 -9.65
C GLY A 119 13.12 -16.97 -10.63
N ALA A 120 13.79 -15.92 -10.16
CA ALA A 120 14.28 -14.84 -11.01
C ALA A 120 15.58 -14.25 -10.48
N THR A 121 16.37 -13.70 -11.39
CA THR A 121 17.62 -12.99 -11.06
C THR A 121 17.59 -11.55 -11.56
N LEU A 122 18.29 -10.69 -10.83
CA LEU A 122 18.48 -9.28 -11.19
C LEU A 122 19.94 -8.88 -10.92
N PRO A 123 20.66 -8.32 -11.90
CA PRO A 123 21.99 -7.76 -11.68
C PRO A 123 21.99 -6.65 -10.61
N GLY A 124 23.08 -6.51 -9.85
CA GLY A 124 23.14 -5.60 -8.70
C GLY A 124 22.93 -4.13 -9.05
N ASP A 125 23.44 -3.67 -10.20
CA ASP A 125 23.18 -2.32 -10.74
C ASP A 125 21.68 -2.07 -11.02
N GLN A 126 20.98 -3.10 -11.49
CA GLN A 126 19.53 -3.06 -11.68
C GLN A 126 18.77 -3.10 -10.35
N VAL A 127 19.29 -3.77 -9.31
CA VAL A 127 18.71 -3.71 -7.96
C VAL A 127 18.79 -2.28 -7.41
N VAL A 128 19.94 -1.62 -7.56
CA VAL A 128 20.11 -0.21 -7.15
C VAL A 128 19.17 0.71 -7.94
N THR A 129 19.04 0.49 -9.25
CA THR A 129 18.11 1.25 -10.10
C THR A 129 16.65 1.06 -9.65
N LEU A 130 16.26 -0.17 -9.34
CA LEU A 130 14.93 -0.52 -8.85
C LEU A 130 14.63 0.13 -7.48
N ALA A 131 15.60 0.12 -6.56
CA ALA A 131 15.48 0.77 -5.27
C ALA A 131 15.26 2.28 -5.39
N ASN A 132 16.04 2.94 -6.26
CA ASN A 132 15.88 4.37 -6.55
C ASN A 132 14.52 4.70 -7.17
N TRP A 133 14.04 3.88 -8.10
CA TRP A 133 12.70 4.02 -8.67
C TRP A 133 11.63 3.89 -7.59
N ALA A 134 11.73 2.89 -6.73
CA ALA A 134 10.74 2.66 -5.68
C ALA A 134 10.70 3.76 -4.62
N GLY A 135 11.85 4.34 -4.26
CA GLY A 135 11.92 5.51 -3.40
C GLY A 135 11.20 6.72 -3.99
N ARG A 136 11.37 6.97 -5.30
CA ARG A 136 10.64 8.03 -6.02
C ARG A 136 9.14 7.78 -6.07
N MET A 137 8.73 6.52 -6.15
CA MET A 137 7.34 6.08 -6.06
C MET A 137 6.84 5.97 -4.61
N GLY A 138 7.58 6.49 -3.62
CA GLY A 138 7.16 6.50 -2.21
C GLY A 138 6.86 5.12 -1.62
N LEU A 139 7.46 4.06 -2.17
CA LEU A 139 7.39 2.70 -1.62
C LEU A 139 8.47 2.49 -0.52
N SER A 140 9.19 3.55 -0.13
CA SER A 140 10.38 3.50 0.73
C SER A 140 10.11 3.09 2.19
N SER A 141 11.17 2.57 2.83
CA SER A 141 11.22 1.92 4.15
C SER A 141 10.75 2.72 5.37
N GLU A 142 10.40 4.01 5.28
CA GLU A 142 10.34 4.86 6.48
C GLU A 142 9.15 4.61 7.43
N GLU A 143 8.12 3.87 7.03
CA GLU A 143 6.89 3.79 7.83
C GLU A 143 6.79 2.59 8.79
N THR A 144 7.89 2.10 9.37
CA THR A 144 7.74 1.00 10.37
C THR A 144 8.73 1.01 11.53
N SER A 145 9.38 2.15 11.80
CA SER A 145 10.31 2.27 12.92
C SER A 145 9.99 3.47 13.83
N GLU A 146 8.73 3.69 14.19
CA GLU A 146 8.33 4.66 15.23
C GLU A 146 7.92 4.01 16.56
N ILE A 147 8.48 2.84 16.88
CA ILE A 147 8.48 2.37 18.28
C ILE A 147 9.95 2.28 18.72
N ARG A 148 10.40 3.36 19.39
CA ARG A 148 11.69 3.59 20.07
C ARG A 148 12.83 4.20 19.23
N SER A 149 12.91 5.52 19.23
CA SER A 149 14.04 6.23 19.87
C SER A 149 13.85 7.74 19.73
N SER A 150 13.71 8.42 20.87
CA SER A 150 13.69 9.87 20.97
C SER A 150 15.12 10.40 20.82
N VAL A 151 15.53 10.78 19.61
CA VAL A 151 16.64 11.71 19.38
C VAL A 151 16.29 12.57 18.16
N PRO A 152 16.32 13.91 18.23
CA PRO A 152 16.05 14.75 17.07
C PRO A 152 17.26 14.71 16.13
N ALA A 153 17.17 13.93 15.06
CA ALA A 153 18.11 14.01 13.96
C ALA A 153 17.71 15.18 13.03
N VAL A 154 18.67 16.06 12.78
CA VAL A 154 18.55 17.26 11.93
C VAL A 154 18.08 16.85 10.53
N SER A 155 16.94 17.42 10.09
CA SER A 155 16.27 17.06 8.84
C SER A 155 17.07 17.48 7.60
N PRO A 156 17.28 16.59 6.61
CA PRO A 156 17.55 17.02 5.25
C PRO A 156 16.32 17.77 4.71
N LYS A 157 16.55 18.78 3.85
CA LYS A 157 15.54 19.66 3.24
C LYS A 157 14.27 18.89 2.84
N ALA A 158 13.16 19.16 3.55
CA ALA A 158 11.90 18.44 3.39
C ALA A 158 11.42 18.50 1.92
N ALA A 159 11.22 17.33 1.31
CA ALA A 159 10.51 17.23 0.05
C ALA A 159 9.10 17.84 0.20
N PRO A 160 8.53 18.45 -0.86
CA PRO A 160 7.16 18.96 -0.79
C PRO A 160 6.20 17.82 -0.45
N PRO A 161 5.15 18.09 0.34
CA PRO A 161 4.21 17.05 0.76
C PRO A 161 3.50 16.45 -0.46
N THR A 162 3.37 15.13 -0.48
CA THR A 162 2.62 14.42 -1.50
C THR A 162 1.18 14.89 -1.52
N VAL A 163 0.64 15.21 -2.70
CA VAL A 163 -0.78 15.53 -2.84
C VAL A 163 -1.56 14.22 -2.93
N MET A 164 -2.49 14.03 -2.01
CA MET A 164 -3.42 12.90 -1.95
C MET A 164 -4.80 13.31 -2.45
N GLN A 165 -5.57 12.34 -2.92
CA GLN A 165 -6.97 12.54 -3.26
C GLN A 165 -7.85 11.32 -2.95
N LYS A 166 -9.14 11.60 -2.78
CA LYS A 166 -10.19 10.59 -2.58
C LYS A 166 -11.44 10.96 -3.37
N PRO A 167 -11.99 10.05 -4.19
CA PRO A 167 -13.33 10.19 -4.74
C PRO A 167 -14.39 10.18 -3.64
N ILE A 168 -15.34 11.10 -3.73
CA ILE A 168 -16.45 11.30 -2.80
C ILE A 168 -17.75 11.21 -3.60
N SER A 169 -18.72 10.45 -3.11
CA SER A 169 -20.02 10.34 -3.78
C SER A 169 -20.84 11.62 -3.60
N PRO A 170 -21.76 11.94 -4.52
CA PRO A 170 -22.67 13.09 -4.37
C PRO A 170 -23.43 13.11 -3.04
N SER A 171 -23.83 11.93 -2.55
CA SER A 171 -24.50 11.75 -1.26
C SER A 171 -23.67 12.18 -0.04
N GLN A 172 -22.34 12.23 -0.16
CA GLN A 172 -21.44 12.61 0.92
C GLN A 172 -21.14 14.12 0.97
N ILE A 173 -21.47 14.88 -0.07
CA ILE A 173 -21.09 16.29 -0.18
C ILE A 173 -21.71 17.16 0.91
N GLY A 174 -22.95 16.85 1.33
CA GLY A 174 -23.61 17.54 2.45
C GLY A 174 -22.81 17.46 3.75
N PHE A 175 -22.11 16.36 4.01
CA PHE A 175 -21.28 16.24 5.22
C PHE A 175 -20.16 17.29 5.25
N TYR A 176 -19.50 17.53 4.12
CA TYR A 176 -18.44 18.54 4.02
C TYR A 176 -19.04 19.96 3.99
N LEU A 177 -19.92 20.24 3.02
CA LEU A 177 -20.36 21.61 2.74
C LEU A 177 -21.39 22.18 3.70
N GLU A 178 -22.16 21.32 4.41
CA GLU A 178 -23.22 21.77 5.32
C GLU A 178 -22.87 21.48 6.78
N ARG A 179 -22.19 20.36 7.05
CA ARG A 179 -21.85 19.95 8.42
C ARG A 179 -20.39 20.21 8.80
N GLY A 180 -19.57 20.76 7.89
CA GLY A 180 -18.18 21.10 8.18
C GLY A 180 -17.28 19.89 8.42
N TYR A 181 -17.64 18.71 7.91
CA TYR A 181 -16.83 17.51 8.10
C TYR A 181 -15.43 17.72 7.52
N ASP A 182 -14.40 17.51 8.34
CA ASP A 182 -13.02 17.90 8.05
C ASP A 182 -12.06 16.70 8.09
N ARG A 183 -12.58 15.49 7.93
CA ARG A 183 -11.81 14.25 8.03
C ARG A 183 -11.89 13.41 6.76
N VAL A 184 -10.88 12.56 6.59
CA VAL A 184 -10.82 11.55 5.54
C VAL A 184 -10.50 10.18 6.14
N SER A 185 -11.17 9.15 5.63
CA SER A 185 -11.00 7.74 6.00
C SER A 185 -11.11 6.85 4.75
N GLY A 186 -10.69 5.59 4.83
CA GLY A 186 -10.78 4.62 3.74
C GLY A 186 -9.66 4.77 2.71
N PHE A 187 -9.92 4.33 1.48
CA PHE A 187 -8.92 4.30 0.41
C PHE A 187 -8.69 5.67 -0.22
N VAL A 188 -7.43 5.99 -0.44
CA VAL A 188 -6.93 7.26 -0.97
C VAL A 188 -5.75 7.01 -1.90
N HIS A 189 -5.53 7.92 -2.84
CA HIS A 189 -4.55 7.76 -3.92
C HIS A 189 -3.70 9.03 -4.03
N ARG A 190 -2.49 8.93 -4.57
CA ARG A 190 -1.71 10.14 -4.85
C ARG A 190 -2.28 10.81 -6.09
N ALA A 191 -2.50 12.12 -6.03
CA ALA A 191 -3.18 12.85 -7.11
C ALA A 191 -2.48 12.72 -8.48
N HIS A 192 -1.15 12.53 -8.50
CA HIS A 192 -0.41 12.34 -9.75
C HIS A 192 -0.60 10.93 -10.37
N GLU A 193 -0.88 9.90 -9.58
CA GLU A 193 -1.06 8.51 -10.05
C GLU A 193 -2.44 8.28 -10.69
N VAL A 194 -3.38 9.17 -10.41
CA VAL A 194 -4.77 9.14 -10.91
C VAL A 194 -5.07 10.34 -11.80
N GLY A 195 -4.05 11.14 -12.13
CA GLY A 195 -4.20 12.37 -12.91
C GLY A 195 -4.67 12.12 -14.35
N GLN A 196 -4.47 10.91 -14.87
CA GLN A 196 -4.95 10.45 -16.17
C GLN A 196 -6.44 10.07 -16.18
N LEU A 197 -7.07 9.87 -15.01
CA LEU A 197 -8.49 9.55 -14.90
C LEU A 197 -9.28 10.86 -15.00
N LYS A 198 -9.79 11.14 -16.21
CA LYS A 198 -10.42 12.41 -16.57
C LYS A 198 -11.94 12.38 -16.54
N THR A 199 -12.57 11.24 -16.30
CA THR A 199 -14.04 11.17 -16.24
C THR A 199 -14.51 10.43 -14.98
N PRO A 200 -15.76 10.66 -14.54
CA PRO A 200 -16.37 9.89 -13.45
C PRO A 200 -16.30 8.38 -13.67
N ASP A 201 -16.58 7.93 -14.90
CA ASP A 201 -16.53 6.52 -15.29
C ASP A 201 -15.12 5.91 -15.17
N GLN A 202 -14.11 6.62 -15.68
CA GLN A 202 -12.71 6.20 -15.54
C GLN A 202 -12.29 6.11 -14.08
N MET A 203 -12.68 7.09 -13.26
CA MET A 203 -12.41 7.11 -11.82
C MET A 203 -13.09 5.93 -11.12
N ARG A 204 -14.36 5.67 -11.44
CA ARG A 204 -15.14 4.58 -10.86
C ARG A 204 -14.54 3.22 -11.20
N THR A 205 -14.27 2.98 -12.47
CA THR A 205 -13.78 1.69 -12.95
C THR A 205 -12.35 1.43 -12.50
N ALA A 206 -11.42 2.38 -12.68
CA ALA A 206 -10.01 2.17 -12.36
C ALA A 206 -9.74 2.04 -10.86
N LEU A 207 -10.54 2.70 -10.02
CA LEU A 207 -10.43 2.59 -8.56
C LEU A 207 -11.30 1.46 -7.98
N GLY A 208 -11.94 0.68 -8.86
CA GLY A 208 -12.83 -0.42 -8.52
C GLY A 208 -13.98 -0.02 -7.60
N LEU A 209 -14.54 1.17 -7.82
CA LEU A 209 -15.74 1.71 -7.17
C LEU A 209 -17.05 1.10 -7.71
N THR A 210 -16.98 -0.09 -8.27
CA THR A 210 -18.04 -0.76 -9.04
C THR A 210 -18.70 -1.92 -8.29
N TRP A 211 -18.46 -2.07 -6.99
CA TRP A 211 -19.09 -3.12 -6.20
C TRP A 211 -20.61 -2.95 -6.08
N ALA A 212 -21.32 -4.05 -5.82
CA ALA A 212 -22.77 -4.02 -5.62
C ALA A 212 -23.15 -3.07 -4.46
N GLY A 213 -24.06 -2.14 -4.73
CA GLY A 213 -24.47 -1.10 -3.76
C GLY A 213 -23.48 0.04 -3.60
N SER A 214 -22.51 0.20 -4.51
CA SER A 214 -21.64 1.37 -4.56
C SER A 214 -22.44 2.66 -4.72
N PRO A 215 -22.09 3.75 -4.00
CA PRO A 215 -22.72 5.05 -4.18
C PRO A 215 -22.22 5.81 -5.42
N PHE A 216 -21.34 5.19 -6.23
CA PHE A 216 -20.83 5.75 -7.48
C PHE A 216 -21.53 5.09 -8.67
N GLU A 217 -22.34 5.87 -9.40
CA GLU A 217 -23.19 5.37 -10.48
C GLU A 217 -22.43 5.20 -11.82
N GLU A 218 -22.96 4.34 -12.71
CA GLU A 218 -22.30 3.97 -13.97
C GLU A 218 -22.17 5.14 -14.96
N GLU A 219 -23.17 5.99 -15.00
CA GLU A 219 -23.29 7.10 -15.95
C GLU A 219 -23.46 8.44 -15.22
N ALA A 220 -22.79 8.58 -14.08
CA ALA A 220 -22.85 9.81 -13.31
C ALA A 220 -22.28 10.98 -14.12
N ASP A 221 -23.07 12.05 -14.28
CA ASP A 221 -22.64 13.31 -14.91
C ASP A 221 -21.46 13.97 -14.16
N GLU A 222 -21.29 13.62 -12.89
CA GLU A 222 -20.24 14.17 -12.03
C GLU A 222 -19.81 13.21 -10.92
N ILE A 223 -18.57 13.36 -10.47
CA ILE A 223 -18.04 12.80 -9.23
C ILE A 223 -17.30 13.89 -8.47
N PHE A 224 -17.21 13.78 -7.15
CA PHE A 224 -16.46 14.75 -6.35
C PHE A 224 -15.12 14.18 -5.92
N ILE A 225 -14.14 15.06 -5.77
CA ILE A 225 -12.79 14.70 -5.38
C ILE A 225 -12.39 15.57 -4.20
N LEU A 226 -12.01 14.92 -3.10
CA LEU A 226 -11.31 15.55 -2.00
C LEU A 226 -9.81 15.50 -2.30
N ARG A 227 -9.09 16.62 -2.29
CA ARG A 227 -7.65 16.71 -2.63
C ARG A 227 -6.88 17.55 -1.61
N TRP A 228 -5.77 17.04 -1.09
CA TRP A 228 -5.03 17.69 0.00
C TRP A 228 -3.54 17.33 0.00
N SER A 229 -2.72 18.13 0.68
CA SER A 229 -1.30 17.85 0.90
C SER A 229 -1.10 16.98 2.15
N ALA A 230 -0.44 15.83 2.01
CA ALA A 230 -0.14 14.91 3.09
C ALA A 230 1.13 15.31 3.85
N TYR A 231 0.98 16.10 4.91
CA TYR A 231 2.10 16.52 5.77
C TYR A 231 2.59 15.46 6.75
N ARG A 232 1.77 14.41 6.99
CA ARG A 232 2.12 13.25 7.81
C ARG A 232 1.96 11.97 6.98
N PRO A 233 3.00 11.56 6.24
CA PRO A 233 2.96 10.36 5.41
C PRO A 233 2.51 9.11 6.16
N SER A 234 2.96 8.94 7.42
CA SER A 234 2.68 7.77 8.28
C SER A 234 1.20 7.45 8.52
N LEU A 235 0.29 8.37 8.18
CA LEU A 235 -1.16 8.14 8.24
C LEU A 235 -1.71 7.36 7.03
N TYR A 236 -0.94 7.21 5.95
CA TYR A 236 -1.36 6.61 4.68
C TYR A 236 -0.66 5.27 4.48
N ARG A 237 -1.24 4.21 5.03
CA ARG A 237 -0.61 2.90 5.04
C ARG A 237 -1.03 2.09 3.82
N ILE A 238 -0.11 1.31 3.26
CA ILE A 238 -0.46 0.32 2.23
C ILE A 238 -1.45 -0.69 2.84
N PRO A 239 -2.64 -0.90 2.23
CA PRO A 239 -3.66 -1.78 2.75
C PRO A 239 -3.33 -3.24 2.41
N TYR A 240 -2.28 -3.80 3.00
CA TYR A 240 -2.03 -5.24 2.91
C TYR A 240 -3.16 -6.00 3.58
N GLY A 241 -3.71 -7.02 2.91
CA GLY A 241 -4.94 -7.62 3.38
C GLY A 241 -5.60 -8.60 2.42
N GLY A 242 -6.89 -8.82 2.61
CA GLY A 242 -7.71 -9.61 1.71
C GLY A 242 -9.19 -9.53 2.05
N GLN A 243 -10.01 -10.33 1.39
CA GLN A 243 -11.47 -10.30 1.59
C GLN A 243 -11.96 -11.16 2.78
N THR A 244 -11.04 -11.92 3.38
CA THR A 244 -11.29 -12.80 4.51
C THR A 244 -10.12 -12.69 5.49
N GLU A 245 -10.32 -13.11 6.74
CA GLU A 245 -9.23 -13.19 7.73
C GLU A 245 -8.08 -14.06 7.25
N ALA A 246 -8.37 -15.18 6.60
CA ALA A 246 -7.36 -16.08 6.04
C ALA A 246 -6.53 -15.38 4.95
N ALA A 247 -7.17 -14.63 4.05
CA ALA A 247 -6.48 -13.89 3.01
C ALA A 247 -5.66 -12.72 3.58
N MET A 248 -6.19 -12.01 4.57
CA MET A 248 -5.46 -10.95 5.27
C MET A 248 -4.22 -11.49 5.98
N LYS A 249 -4.36 -12.61 6.71
CA LYS A 249 -3.23 -13.27 7.39
C LYS A 249 -2.18 -13.79 6.41
N ALA A 250 -2.61 -14.32 5.25
CA ALA A 250 -1.70 -14.78 4.20
C ALA A 250 -0.87 -13.64 3.59
N MET A 251 -1.38 -12.41 3.62
CA MET A 251 -0.66 -11.20 3.21
C MET A 251 0.10 -10.52 4.36
N GLU A 252 0.06 -11.11 5.57
CA GLU A 252 0.54 -10.48 6.81
C GLU A 252 0.02 -9.05 6.97
N GLY A 253 -1.22 -8.88 6.51
CA GLY A 253 -1.88 -7.62 6.37
C GLY A 253 -2.56 -7.17 7.66
N TRP A 254 -3.30 -6.09 7.52
CA TRP A 254 -4.11 -5.50 8.60
C TRP A 254 -5.51 -5.11 8.12
N VAL A 255 -5.79 -5.25 6.81
CA VAL A 255 -7.07 -4.85 6.21
C VAL A 255 -7.86 -6.08 5.80
N ILE A 256 -9.12 -6.12 6.21
CA ILE A 256 -10.14 -6.97 5.61
C ILE A 256 -11.15 -6.04 4.95
N GLU A 257 -11.42 -6.25 3.66
CA GLU A 257 -12.36 -5.42 2.92
C GLU A 257 -13.08 -6.23 1.84
N ARG A 258 -14.28 -5.78 1.48
CA ARG A 258 -15.13 -6.43 0.46
C ARG A 258 -14.47 -6.49 -0.93
N SER A 259 -14.94 -7.43 -1.76
CA SER A 259 -14.68 -7.43 -3.21
C SER A 259 -15.03 -6.06 -3.83
N PRO A 260 -14.20 -5.50 -4.72
CA PRO A 260 -13.09 -6.12 -5.45
C PRO A 260 -11.70 -5.98 -4.80
N PHE A 261 -11.60 -5.65 -3.50
CA PHE A 261 -10.32 -5.45 -2.83
C PHE A 261 -9.33 -6.62 -3.01
N ARG A 262 -8.10 -6.29 -3.43
CA ARG A 262 -7.02 -7.25 -3.70
C ARG A 262 -6.00 -7.38 -2.56
N GLY A 263 -5.89 -6.37 -1.69
CA GLY A 263 -4.99 -6.41 -0.54
C GLY A 263 -3.50 -6.38 -0.88
N ASN A 264 -3.14 -5.99 -2.09
CA ASN A 264 -1.76 -5.86 -2.58
C ASN A 264 -1.31 -4.41 -2.71
N GLY A 265 -2.05 -3.43 -2.16
CA GLY A 265 -1.65 -2.02 -2.26
C GLY A 265 -1.89 -1.35 -3.60
N PHE A 266 -2.65 -1.99 -4.51
CA PHE A 266 -3.07 -1.40 -5.77
C PHE A 266 -4.58 -1.38 -5.90
N ALA A 267 -5.09 -0.33 -6.52
CA ALA A 267 -6.51 -0.17 -6.78
C ALA A 267 -7.03 -1.34 -7.64
N PRO A 268 -8.21 -1.90 -7.36
CA PRO A 268 -8.64 -3.17 -7.93
C PRO A 268 -9.17 -3.09 -9.38
N GLY A 269 -9.37 -1.89 -9.91
CA GLY A 269 -9.93 -1.70 -11.24
C GLY A 269 -9.08 -2.26 -12.38
N GLU A 270 -9.76 -2.66 -13.44
CA GLU A 270 -9.13 -2.93 -14.73
C GLU A 270 -8.78 -1.60 -15.38
N SER A 271 -7.53 -1.18 -15.22
CA SER A 271 -7.00 0.02 -15.84
C SER A 271 -5.67 -0.32 -16.50
N SER A 272 -5.34 0.36 -17.60
CA SER A 272 -4.04 0.21 -18.28
C SER A 272 -2.86 0.67 -17.42
N THR A 273 -3.14 1.32 -16.28
CA THR A 273 -2.14 1.89 -15.37
C THR A 273 -2.26 1.25 -13.99
N VAL A 274 -1.12 0.92 -13.40
CA VAL A 274 -1.06 0.45 -12.01
C VAL A 274 -1.21 1.66 -11.08
N ILE A 275 -2.26 1.68 -10.27
CA ILE A 275 -2.56 2.79 -9.35
C ILE A 275 -2.31 2.32 -7.92
N ALA A 276 -1.35 2.95 -7.22
CA ALA A 276 -1.09 2.66 -5.83
C ALA A 276 -2.25 3.14 -4.95
N GLU A 277 -2.65 2.29 -4.01
CA GLU A 277 -3.75 2.52 -3.10
C GLU A 277 -3.25 2.54 -1.65
N PHE A 278 -3.71 3.53 -0.90
CA PHE A 278 -3.38 3.71 0.52
C PHE A 278 -4.68 3.71 1.33
N LYS A 279 -4.64 3.23 2.56
CA LYS A 279 -5.78 3.32 3.48
C LYS A 279 -5.42 4.19 4.67
N VAL A 280 -6.33 5.09 5.00
CA VAL A 280 -6.27 5.97 6.17
C VAL A 280 -7.45 5.64 7.08
N ASP A 281 -7.21 5.49 8.38
CA ASP A 281 -8.29 5.16 9.32
C ASP A 281 -9.19 6.38 9.54
N SER A 282 -8.61 7.48 10.00
CA SER A 282 -9.26 8.78 10.14
C SER A 282 -8.21 9.87 10.34
N ALA A 283 -8.02 10.72 9.33
CA ALA A 283 -7.11 11.86 9.40
C ALA A 283 -7.89 13.16 9.25
N ARG A 284 -7.55 14.19 10.03
CA ARG A 284 -8.03 15.55 9.76
C ARG A 284 -7.34 16.09 8.51
N LEU A 285 -8.13 16.73 7.67
CA LEU A 285 -7.64 17.41 6.48
C LEU A 285 -6.91 18.69 6.88
N PRO A 286 -5.81 19.03 6.18
CA PRO A 286 -5.11 20.28 6.43
C PRO A 286 -5.90 21.49 5.89
N HIS A 287 -5.62 22.67 6.44
CA HIS A 287 -6.06 23.93 5.86
C HIS A 287 -5.69 23.98 4.36
N GLY A 288 -6.61 24.46 3.53
CA GLY A 288 -6.41 24.53 2.09
C GLY A 288 -6.71 23.23 1.33
N ALA A 289 -7.15 22.17 2.01
CA ALA A 289 -7.74 21.01 1.34
C ALA A 289 -8.90 21.45 0.43
N ARG A 290 -9.02 20.83 -0.74
CA ARG A 290 -9.94 21.24 -1.79
C ARG A 290 -10.98 20.17 -2.03
N LEU A 291 -12.21 20.60 -2.22
CA LEU A 291 -13.29 19.78 -2.74
C LEU A 291 -13.51 20.21 -4.19
N LEU A 292 -13.38 19.27 -5.11
CA LEU A 292 -13.53 19.49 -6.54
C LEU A 292 -14.73 18.72 -7.08
N ARG A 293 -15.35 19.27 -8.11
CA ARG A 293 -16.32 18.61 -8.97
C ARG A 293 -15.59 18.19 -10.24
N LEU A 294 -15.70 16.93 -10.64
CA LEU A 294 -15.23 16.40 -11.92
C LEU A 294 -16.46 16.05 -12.76
N GLY A 295 -16.68 16.78 -13.85
CA GLY A 295 -17.79 16.53 -14.77
C GLY A 295 -17.49 15.42 -15.79
N ALA A 296 -18.52 14.90 -16.44
CA ALA A 296 -18.40 13.94 -17.54
C ALA A 296 -17.64 14.50 -18.77
N ASP A 297 -17.58 15.82 -18.89
CA ASP A 297 -16.77 16.58 -19.86
C ASP A 297 -15.27 16.61 -19.50
N GLY A 298 -14.92 16.09 -18.32
CA GLY A 298 -13.57 16.03 -17.77
C GLY A 298 -13.04 17.34 -17.21
N VAL A 299 -13.91 18.32 -17.00
CA VAL A 299 -13.56 19.58 -16.35
C VAL A 299 -13.54 19.38 -14.83
N GLU A 300 -12.42 19.74 -14.21
CA GLU A 300 -12.28 19.82 -12.75
C GLU A 300 -12.52 21.26 -12.27
N GLU A 301 -13.47 21.45 -11.36
CA GLU A 301 -13.78 22.75 -10.75
C GLU A 301 -13.64 22.68 -9.24
N ILE A 302 -12.94 23.65 -8.63
CA ILE A 302 -12.86 23.75 -7.17
C ILE A 302 -14.17 24.36 -6.68
N ILE A 303 -14.97 23.57 -5.96
CA ILE A 303 -16.24 24.03 -5.40
C ILE A 303 -16.11 24.54 -3.97
N ALA A 304 -15.12 24.02 -3.21
CA ALA A 304 -14.83 24.52 -1.88
C ALA A 304 -13.39 24.29 -1.42
N VAL A 305 -12.95 25.09 -0.45
CA VAL A 305 -11.66 25.00 0.22
C VAL A 305 -11.86 24.97 1.73
N LEU A 306 -11.18 24.06 2.43
CA LEU A 306 -11.25 23.93 3.87
C LEU A 306 -10.48 25.05 4.56
N ASP A 307 -11.19 25.82 5.38
CA ASP A 307 -10.67 26.73 6.39
C ASP A 307 -10.64 25.99 7.74
N ALA A 308 -9.46 25.49 8.10
CA ALA A 308 -9.26 24.69 9.31
C ALA A 308 -9.30 25.52 10.61
N ASP A 309 -9.24 26.86 10.54
CA ASP A 309 -9.31 27.72 11.72
C ASP A 309 -10.75 27.80 12.27
N GLY A 310 -11.74 27.66 11.38
CA GLY A 310 -13.17 27.64 11.69
C GLY A 310 -13.88 26.31 11.37
N PRO A 311 -13.16 25.17 11.41
CA PRO A 311 -13.36 23.96 10.59
C PRO A 311 -14.57 24.00 9.63
N ARG A 312 -14.46 24.83 8.59
CA ARG A 312 -15.56 25.09 7.65
C ARG A 312 -15.08 25.04 6.21
N TRP A 313 -15.98 24.65 5.32
CA TRP A 313 -15.72 24.65 3.88
C TRP A 313 -16.18 25.97 3.27
N LEU A 314 -15.22 26.76 2.77
CA LEU A 314 -15.48 27.99 2.04
C LEU A 314 -15.84 27.64 0.60
N ARG A 315 -17.04 28.00 0.15
CA ARG A 315 -17.46 27.77 -1.23
C ARG A 315 -16.77 28.77 -2.15
N VAL A 316 -16.25 28.28 -3.27
CA VAL A 316 -15.47 29.06 -4.25
C VAL A 316 -16.12 29.06 -5.64
N GLY A 317 -17.10 28.19 -5.90
CA GLY A 317 -17.82 28.12 -7.17
C GLY A 317 -19.33 27.84 -7.01
N ASP A 318 -20.04 27.90 -8.14
CA ASP A 318 -21.48 27.66 -8.22
C ASP A 318 -21.77 26.15 -8.27
N TYR A 319 -22.25 25.59 -7.16
CA TYR A 319 -22.82 24.24 -7.13
C TYR A 319 -24.32 24.34 -6.77
N PRO A 320 -25.24 23.97 -7.68
CA PRO A 320 -26.66 24.07 -7.42
C PRO A 320 -27.07 23.06 -6.33
N ARG A 321 -27.88 23.52 -5.36
CA ARG A 321 -28.66 22.62 -4.50
C ARG A 321 -29.58 21.78 -5.38
N LYS A 322 -29.15 20.61 -5.87
CA LYS A 322 -30.12 19.54 -6.15
C LYS A 322 -30.68 19.14 -4.79
N ALA A 323 -31.98 19.36 -4.61
CA ALA A 323 -32.68 18.98 -3.38
C ALA A 323 -32.53 17.47 -3.21
N VAL A 324 -31.59 17.05 -2.38
CA VAL A 324 -31.58 15.70 -1.82
C VAL A 324 -32.84 15.64 -0.97
N THR A 325 -33.89 15.03 -1.49
CA THR A 325 -35.04 14.63 -0.68
C THR A 325 -34.49 13.81 0.47
N ALA A 326 -34.72 14.30 1.69
CA ALA A 326 -34.30 13.69 2.92
C ALA A 326 -34.93 12.28 3.04
N GLY A 327 -34.23 11.27 2.52
CA GLY A 327 -34.38 9.90 2.95
C GLY A 327 -33.59 9.74 4.24
N ALA A 328 -34.26 9.99 5.37
CA ALA A 328 -33.75 9.69 6.69
C ALA A 328 -33.67 8.16 6.87
N ASP A 329 -32.60 7.54 6.38
CA ASP A 329 -31.95 6.38 7.00
C ASP A 329 -30.74 5.96 6.13
N SER A 330 -29.57 6.44 6.48
CA SER A 330 -28.29 5.83 6.08
C SER A 330 -27.27 6.15 7.16
N PRO A 331 -26.56 5.14 7.68
CA PRO A 331 -25.77 5.32 8.88
C PRO A 331 -24.57 6.24 8.60
N ALA A 332 -24.20 7.03 9.61
CA ALA A 332 -22.93 7.76 9.63
C ALA A 332 -21.78 6.79 9.31
N PRO A 333 -20.70 7.24 8.65
CA PRO A 333 -19.53 6.38 8.46
C PRO A 333 -19.07 5.84 9.82
N SER A 334 -19.02 4.51 9.94
CA SER A 334 -18.77 3.79 11.20
C SER A 334 -17.54 4.35 11.92
N ALA A 335 -17.75 4.80 13.16
CA ALA A 335 -16.66 4.94 14.12
C ALA A 335 -16.03 3.55 14.32
N ALA A 336 -14.70 3.51 14.45
CA ALA A 336 -13.99 2.30 14.86
C ALA A 336 -14.51 1.84 16.24
N PRO A 337 -14.65 0.52 16.49
CA PRO A 337 -15.03 0.05 17.82
C PRO A 337 -13.94 0.39 18.82
N GLU A 338 -14.34 0.98 19.95
CA GLU A 338 -13.48 1.14 21.13
C GLU A 338 -13.05 -0.25 21.63
N PRO A 339 -11.81 -0.43 22.11
CA PRO A 339 -11.39 -1.70 22.69
C PRO A 339 -12.08 -1.88 24.06
N GLU A 340 -13.14 -2.69 24.10
CA GLU A 340 -13.65 -3.26 25.35
C GLU A 340 -12.61 -4.26 25.88
N GLY A 341 -12.05 -3.94 27.04
CA GLY A 341 -11.06 -4.75 27.73
C GLY A 341 -10.84 -4.19 29.13
N THR A 342 -11.88 -4.22 29.96
CA THR A 342 -11.73 -4.09 31.41
C THR A 342 -10.93 -5.30 31.89
N ILE A 343 -9.66 -5.08 32.23
CA ILE A 343 -8.88 -6.06 32.99
C ILE A 343 -9.19 -5.77 34.46
N GLU A 344 -10.18 -6.46 35.02
CA GLU A 344 -10.34 -6.51 36.48
C GLU A 344 -9.14 -7.29 37.03
N GLY A 345 -8.29 -6.58 37.78
CA GLY A 345 -7.21 -7.19 38.54
C GLY A 345 -7.80 -7.79 39.82
N GLU A 346 -7.82 -9.12 39.90
CA GLU A 346 -8.03 -9.82 41.16
C GLU A 346 -6.66 -10.18 41.76
N LEU A 347 -6.34 -9.49 42.86
CA LEU A 347 -5.25 -9.79 43.77
C LEU A 347 -5.57 -11.10 44.52
N VAL A 348 -4.83 -12.16 44.24
CA VAL A 348 -4.76 -13.32 45.14
C VAL A 348 -3.66 -13.04 46.16
N GLY A 349 -4.09 -12.72 47.38
CA GLY A 349 -3.25 -12.62 48.57
C GLY A 349 -2.91 -13.99 49.15
N GLU A 350 -1.76 -14.01 49.82
CA GLU A 350 -1.11 -15.09 50.56
C GLU A 350 -1.96 -15.74 51.68
N GLU A 351 -1.66 -17.02 51.91
CA GLU A 351 -1.58 -17.77 53.18
C GLU A 351 -2.47 -17.35 54.37
N ASP A 352 -3.41 -18.20 54.79
CA ASP A 352 -3.24 -19.26 55.81
C ASP A 352 -4.49 -20.15 55.92
#